data_AF-A0ABD0XQK0-F1
#
_entry.id   AF-A0ABD0XQK0-F1
#
_cell.length_a   1.000
_cell.length_b   1.000
_cell.length_c   1.000
_cell.angle_alpha   90.00
_cell.angle_beta   90.00
_cell.angle_gamma   90.00
#
_symmetry.space_group_name_H-M   'P 1'
#
loop_
_entity.id
_entity.type
_entity.pdbx_description
1 polymer ?
#
loop_
_entity_poly.entity_id
_entity_poly.type
_entity_poly.pdbx_seq_one_letter_code
_entity_poly.pdbx_strand_id
1 'polypeptide(L)'
;MAMNIGHVYVFFLILHNLLLTTNIEKKFNPLKRCEDEQCNTPIYRGRMISDFTGPDCRFLSVKQGQTVDVYFRLLGRTTEIWAGNVSIRS
;
A
#
# COMPACT_ATOMS: atom_id res chain seq x y z
N MET A 1 36.86 -9.33 -32.12
CA MET A 1 37.08 -8.44 -30.96
C MET A 1 36.82 -9.27 -29.71
N ALA A 2 37.87 -9.68 -29.00
CA ALA A 2 37.73 -10.58 -27.84
C ALA A 2 37.22 -9.78 -26.63
N MET A 3 36.02 -10.10 -26.15
CA MET A 3 35.51 -9.55 -24.90
C MET A 3 36.37 -10.06 -23.74
N ASN A 4 36.95 -9.15 -22.97
CA ASN A 4 37.83 -9.47 -21.87
C ASN A 4 37.05 -10.22 -20.77
N ILE A 5 37.47 -11.43 -20.41
CA ILE A 5 36.77 -12.32 -19.47
C ILE A 5 36.47 -11.62 -18.13
N GLY A 6 37.38 -10.75 -17.65
CA GLY A 6 37.15 -9.93 -16.45
C GLY A 6 35.94 -8.98 -16.58
N HIS A 7 35.70 -8.44 -17.78
CA HIS A 7 34.56 -7.56 -18.05
C HIS A 7 33.23 -8.31 -17.96
N VAL A 8 33.22 -9.59 -18.32
CA VAL A 8 32.06 -10.47 -18.20
C VAL A 8 31.73 -10.73 -16.73
N TYR A 9 32.73 -11.05 -15.90
CA TYR A 9 32.51 -11.26 -14.46
C TYR A 9 32.05 -9.98 -13.74
N VAL A 10 32.63 -8.83 -14.07
CA VAL A 10 32.19 -7.53 -13.51
C VAL A 10 30.75 -7.23 -13.92
N PHE A 11 30.39 -7.47 -15.18
CA PHE A 11 29.03 -7.29 -15.65
C PHE A 11 28.03 -8.21 -14.92
N PHE A 12 28.37 -9.48 -14.72
CA PHE A 12 27.55 -10.41 -13.94
C PHE A 12 27.42 -10.00 -12.47
N LEU A 13 28.50 -9.50 -11.84
CA LEU A 13 28.45 -8.98 -10.47
C LEU A 13 27.54 -7.74 -10.37
N ILE A 14 27.60 -6.83 -11.33
CA ILE A 14 26.73 -5.64 -11.39
C ILE A 14 25.27 -6.05 -11.57
N LEU A 15 24.98 -6.98 -12.49
CA LEU A 15 23.64 -7.54 -12.70
C LEU A 15 23.08 -8.21 -11.44
N HIS A 16 23.91 -8.98 -10.73
CA HIS A 16 23.48 -9.68 -9.52
C HIS A 16 23.11 -8.70 -8.40
N ASN A 17 23.91 -7.66 -8.18
CA ASN A 17 23.60 -6.59 -7.22
C ASN A 17 22.35 -5.80 -7.63
N LEU A 18 22.11 -5.60 -8.93
CA LEU A 18 20.93 -4.90 -9.43
C LEU A 18 19.63 -5.72 -9.24
N LEU A 19 19.71 -7.06 -9.37
CA LEU A 19 18.57 -7.96 -9.14
C LEU A 19 18.21 -8.12 -7.66
N LEU A 20 19.19 -8.00 -6.76
CA LEU A 20 19.00 -8.15 -5.32
C LEU A 20 18.30 -6.95 -4.65
N THR A 21 18.23 -5.79 -5.32
CA THR A 21 17.68 -4.56 -4.75
C THR A 21 16.18 -4.35 -5.01
N THR A 22 15.46 -5.35 -5.54
CA THR A 22 14.01 -5.24 -5.69
C THR A 22 13.32 -5.42 -4.34
N ASN A 23 13.13 -4.34 -3.61
CA ASN A 23 12.27 -4.30 -2.43
C ASN A 23 10.81 -4.39 -2.91
N ILE A 24 10.32 -5.62 -3.16
CA ILE A 24 8.91 -5.85 -3.49
C ILE A 24 8.12 -5.66 -2.21
N GLU A 25 7.75 -4.41 -1.93
CA GLU A 25 6.73 -4.11 -0.94
C GLU A 25 5.47 -4.91 -1.31
N LYS A 26 5.03 -5.79 -0.40
CA LYS A 26 3.82 -6.59 -0.61
C LYS A 26 2.59 -5.70 -0.52
N LYS A 27 2.21 -5.09 -1.64
CA LYS A 27 1.03 -4.24 -1.77
C LYS A 27 -0.23 -5.10 -1.98
N PHE A 28 -1.35 -4.67 -1.40
CA PHE A 28 -2.64 -5.31 -1.66
C PHE A 28 -3.06 -5.13 -3.12
N ASN A 29 -2.94 -3.92 -3.67
CA ASN A 29 -3.21 -3.65 -5.08
C ASN A 29 -2.41 -2.43 -5.54
N PRO A 30 -1.79 -2.44 -6.74
CA PRO A 30 -1.21 -1.23 -7.32
C PRO A 30 -2.25 -0.13 -7.63
N LEU A 31 -3.50 -0.49 -7.90
CA LEU A 31 -4.55 0.45 -8.28
C LEU A 31 -5.36 0.92 -7.07
N LYS A 32 -5.37 2.24 -6.86
CA LYS A 32 -6.15 2.93 -5.83
C LYS A 32 -6.91 4.11 -6.43
N ARG A 33 -8.06 4.43 -5.84
CA ARG A 33 -8.85 5.63 -6.14
C ARG A 33 -8.76 6.58 -4.96
N CYS A 34 -8.28 7.80 -5.24
CA CYS A 34 -8.16 8.90 -4.29
C CYS A 34 -8.97 10.13 -4.77
N GLU A 35 -9.16 11.09 -3.87
CA GLU A 35 -9.72 12.41 -4.20
C GLU A 35 -8.69 13.25 -4.95
N ASP A 36 -7.49 13.39 -4.38
CA ASP A 36 -6.35 14.10 -4.96
C ASP A 36 -5.17 13.15 -5.30
N GLU A 37 -4.20 13.65 -6.06
CA GLU A 37 -3.02 12.87 -6.50
C GLU A 37 -2.16 12.34 -5.34
N GLN A 38 -2.12 13.07 -4.23
CA GLN A 38 -1.34 12.71 -3.05
C GLN A 38 -2.14 11.85 -2.06
N CYS A 39 -3.46 11.71 -2.27
CA CYS A 39 -4.40 11.03 -1.38
C CYS A 39 -4.44 11.64 0.03
N ASN A 40 -4.30 12.96 0.13
CA ASN A 40 -4.31 13.68 1.41
C ASN A 40 -5.70 14.20 1.82
N THR A 41 -6.68 14.11 0.93
CA THR A 41 -8.05 14.55 1.16
C THR A 41 -8.96 13.34 1.31
N PRO A 42 -9.82 13.28 2.35
CA PRO A 42 -10.74 12.16 2.51
C PRO A 42 -11.83 12.18 1.42
N ILE A 43 -12.08 11.03 0.80
CA ILE A 43 -13.17 10.80 -0.15
C ILE A 43 -14.52 10.62 0.56
N TYR A 44 -14.52 9.99 1.74
CA TYR A 44 -15.74 9.69 2.49
C TYR A 44 -15.50 9.79 4.00
N ARG A 45 -16.56 10.10 4.72
CA ARG A 45 -16.61 10.04 6.18
C ARG A 45 -17.75 9.10 6.58
N GLY A 46 -17.42 8.03 7.31
CA GLY A 46 -18.37 7.00 7.72
C GLY A 46 -18.37 6.80 9.22
N ARG A 47 -19.53 6.47 9.80
CA ARG A 47 -19.62 6.00 11.20
C ARG A 47 -19.72 4.48 11.22
N MET A 48 -18.91 3.84 12.05
CA MET A 48 -18.89 2.39 12.20
C MET A 48 -20.20 1.89 12.82
N ILE A 49 -20.83 0.93 12.15
CA ILE A 49 -22.08 0.29 12.61
C ILE A 49 -21.82 -0.92 13.51
N SER A 50 -20.60 -1.44 13.54
CA SER A 50 -20.16 -2.56 14.36
C SER A 50 -18.68 -2.44 14.67
N ASP A 51 -18.22 -3.23 15.63
CA ASP A 51 -16.79 -3.42 15.89
C ASP A 51 -16.12 -4.14 14.70
N PHE A 52 -14.87 -3.78 14.43
CA PHE A 52 -14.00 -4.47 13.50
C PHE A 52 -12.57 -4.51 14.08
N THR A 53 -11.97 -5.69 14.09
CA THR A 53 -10.57 -5.88 14.51
C THR A 53 -9.76 -6.33 13.31
N GLY A 54 -8.73 -5.55 12.98
CA GLY A 54 -7.83 -5.85 11.88
C GLY A 54 -7.07 -7.17 12.14
N PRO A 55 -6.92 -8.04 11.12
CA PRO A 55 -6.18 -9.30 11.28
C PRO A 55 -4.66 -9.09 11.42
N ASP A 56 -4.14 -7.95 10.97
CA ASP A 56 -2.74 -7.56 11.10
C ASP A 56 -2.60 -6.03 11.17
N CYS A 57 -1.36 -5.53 11.34
CA CYS A 57 -1.05 -4.11 11.53
C CYS A 57 -1.43 -3.19 10.35
N ARG A 58 -1.75 -3.74 9.18
CA ARG A 58 -2.15 -2.94 8.01
C ARG A 58 -3.62 -2.53 8.07
N PHE A 59 -4.41 -3.21 8.90
CA PHE A 59 -5.82 -2.91 9.11
C PHE A 59 -6.01 -2.20 10.44
N LEU A 60 -6.84 -1.16 10.43
CA LEU A 60 -7.20 -0.45 11.65
C LEU A 60 -8.22 -1.30 12.42
N SER A 61 -8.07 -1.32 13.75
CA SER A 61 -9.13 -1.81 14.62
C SER A 61 -10.01 -0.63 15.03
N VAL A 62 -11.30 -0.75 14.79
CA VAL A 62 -12.29 0.31 14.99
C VAL A 62 -13.49 -0.23 15.74
N LYS A 63 -14.08 0.59 16.60
CA LYS A 63 -15.23 0.24 17.43
C LYS A 63 -16.52 0.84 16.87
N GLN A 64 -17.64 0.18 17.15
CA GLN A 64 -18.96 0.69 16.84
C GLN A 64 -19.11 2.13 17.35
N GLY A 65 -19.72 2.99 16.54
CA GLY A 65 -19.93 4.39 16.85
C GLY A 65 -18.75 5.31 16.58
N GLN A 66 -17.53 4.80 16.36
CA GLN A 66 -16.40 5.63 15.92
C GLN A 66 -16.62 6.13 14.48
N THR A 67 -16.07 7.29 14.17
CA THR A 67 -16.10 7.86 12.82
C THR A 67 -14.75 7.61 12.15
N VAL A 68 -14.76 7.21 10.89
CA VAL A 68 -13.60 6.91 10.06
C VAL A 68 -13.63 7.81 8.84
N ASP A 69 -12.51 8.49 8.58
CA ASP A 69 -12.29 9.24 7.35
C ASP A 69 -11.51 8.35 6.38
N VAL A 70 -12.11 8.09 5.21
CA VAL A 70 -11.53 7.27 4.16
C VAL A 70 -10.79 8.16 3.17
N TYR A 71 -9.53 7.85 2.89
CA TYR A 71 -8.70 8.59 1.93
C TYR A 71 -8.63 7.90 0.57
N PHE A 72 -8.63 6.57 0.54
CA PHE A 72 -8.62 5.83 -0.72
C PHE A 72 -9.27 4.46 -0.61
N ARG A 73 -9.72 3.95 -1.75
CA ARG A 73 -10.14 2.54 -1.91
C ARG A 73 -9.32 1.84 -2.99
N LEU A 74 -9.06 0.55 -2.80
CA LEU A 74 -8.38 -0.27 -3.79
C LEU A 74 -9.36 -0.73 -4.87
N LEU A 75 -8.93 -0.69 -6.13
CA LEU A 75 -9.76 -1.06 -7.28
C LEU A 75 -9.60 -2.54 -7.65
N GLY A 76 -10.55 -3.12 -8.38
CA GLY A 76 -10.37 -4.41 -9.08
C GLY A 76 -10.30 -5.67 -8.19
N ARG A 77 -10.65 -5.59 -6.91
CA ARG A 77 -10.84 -6.78 -6.05
C ARG A 77 -12.32 -6.97 -5.75
N THR A 78 -12.75 -8.23 -5.61
CA THR A 78 -14.13 -8.60 -5.23
C THR A 78 -14.51 -8.09 -3.84
N THR A 79 -13.54 -8.08 -2.93
CA THR A 79 -13.65 -7.39 -1.64
C THR A 79 -13.05 -6.00 -1.76
N GLU A 80 -13.88 -4.97 -1.66
CA GLU A 80 -13.40 -3.59 -1.62
C GLU A 80 -12.66 -3.33 -0.30
N ILE A 81 -11.37 -2.98 -0.39
CA ILE A 81 -10.55 -2.58 0.78
C ILE A 81 -10.42 -1.07 0.75
N TRP A 82 -10.69 -0.46 1.90
CA TRP A 82 -10.73 0.99 2.10
C TRP A 82 -9.69 1.36 3.15
N ALA A 83 -8.94 2.43 2.90
CA ALA A 83 -7.91 2.93 3.81
C ALA A 83 -8.31 4.30 4.35
N GLY A 84 -8.12 4.47 5.65
CA GLY A 84 -8.61 5.63 6.38
C GLY A 84 -7.90 5.84 7.71
N ASN A 85 -8.44 6.75 8.52
CA ASN A 85 -8.08 6.89 9.92
C ASN A 85 -9.33 7.10 10.77
N VAL A 86 -9.24 6.80 12.07
CA VAL A 86 -10.33 7.13 12.99
C VAL A 86 -10.30 8.64 13.23
N SER A 87 -11.38 9.32 12.91
CA SER A 87 -11.52 10.75 13.19
C SER A 87 -11.76 10.93 14.69
N ILE A 88 -10.79 11.48 15.40
CA ILE A 88 -10.96 11.90 16.79
C ILE A 88 -11.56 13.31 16.72
N ARG A 89 -12.85 13.46 17.05
CA ARG A 89 -13.37 14.80 17.34
C ARG A 89 -12.73 15.25 18.66
N SER A 90 -11.91 16.31 18.61
CA SER A 90 -11.61 17.15 19.77
C SER A 90 -12.79 18.07 20.05
#